data_AF-A0A9X2G8F7-F1
#
_entry.id   AF-A0A9X2G8F7-F1
#
_cell.length_a   1.000
_cell.length_b   1.000
_cell.length_c   1.000
_cell.angle_alpha   90.00
_cell.angle_beta   90.00
_cell.angle_gamma   90.00
#
_symmetry.space_group_name_H-M   'P 1'
#
loop_
_entity.id
_entity.type
_entity.pdbx_description
1 polymer ?
#
loop_
_entity_poly.entity_id
_entity_poly.type
_entity_poly.pdbx_seq_one_letter_code
_entity_poly.pdbx_strand_id
1 'polypeptide(L)'
;MSTPERTTAQVVVAWVIGGAAITFVVVVFGTVLLTGAGTGNFFDPWRALGRVLTTGSTWLATLGGGVVGGVVAAIVAGIQDKRK
;
A
#
# COMPACT_ATOMS: atom_id res chain seq x y z
N MET A 1 -17.64 7.46 26.89
CA MET A 1 -17.84 6.67 25.65
C MET A 1 -16.64 5.75 25.53
N SER A 2 -16.76 4.48 25.90
CA SER A 2 -15.65 3.51 25.81
C SER A 2 -15.41 3.19 24.34
N THR A 3 -14.20 3.45 23.85
CA THR A 3 -13.77 3.04 22.51
C THR A 3 -13.95 1.54 22.38
N PRO A 4 -14.65 1.01 21.36
CA PRO A 4 -14.78 -0.41 21.17
C PRO A 4 -13.39 -1.03 21.01
N GLU A 5 -13.08 -2.08 21.77
CA GLU A 5 -11.83 -2.84 21.61
C GLU A 5 -11.79 -3.40 20.19
N ARG A 6 -10.86 -2.89 19.37
CA ARG A 6 -10.61 -3.46 18.04
C ARG A 6 -10.03 -4.84 18.21
N THR A 7 -10.59 -5.81 17.51
CA THR A 7 -10.06 -7.18 17.53
C THR A 7 -8.68 -7.22 16.86
N THR A 8 -7.81 -8.13 17.29
CA THR A 8 -6.48 -8.33 16.67
C THR A 8 -6.57 -8.51 15.16
N ALA A 9 -7.61 -9.20 14.68
CA ALA A 9 -7.88 -9.38 13.25
C ALA A 9 -8.15 -8.05 12.53
N GLN A 10 -8.93 -7.14 13.13
CA GLN A 10 -9.17 -5.81 12.55
C GLN A 10 -7.89 -4.99 12.45
N VAL A 11 -7.00 -5.10 13.44
CA VAL A 11 -5.69 -4.43 13.41
C VAL A 11 -4.86 -4.98 12.26
N VAL A 12 -4.68 -6.31 12.15
CA VAL A 12 -3.90 -6.92 11.06
C VAL A 12 -4.44 -6.53 9.68
N VAL A 13 -5.76 -6.58 9.50
CA VAL A 13 -6.40 -6.14 8.24
C VAL A 13 -6.11 -4.67 7.94
N ALA A 14 -6.18 -3.79 8.94
CA ALA A 14 -5.86 -2.37 8.76
C ALA A 14 -4.39 -2.16 8.34
N TRP A 15 -3.46 -2.95 8.86
CA TRP A 15 -2.05 -2.88 8.45
C TRP A 15 -1.82 -3.38 7.03
N VAL A 16 -2.50 -4.47 6.62
CA VAL A 16 -2.46 -4.96 5.23
C VAL A 16 -2.98 -3.89 4.28
N ILE A 17 -4.16 -3.33 4.58
CA ILE A 17 -4.76 -2.27 3.75
C ILE A 17 -3.87 -1.03 3.73
N GLY A 18 -3.33 -0.61 4.89
CA GLY A 18 -2.44 0.53 5.00
C GLY A 18 -1.16 0.37 4.18
N GLY A 19 -0.50 -0.79 4.29
CA GLY A 19 0.71 -1.10 3.52
C GLY A 19 0.46 -1.13 2.02
N ALA A 20 -0.67 -1.71 1.59
CA ALA A 20 -1.08 -1.71 0.19
C ALA A 20 -1.35 -0.28 -0.31
N ALA A 21 -2.12 0.51 0.43
CA ALA A 21 -2.47 1.87 0.07
C ALA A 21 -1.24 2.78 -0.05
N ILE A 22 -0.32 2.72 0.91
CA ILE A 22 0.94 3.49 0.87
C ILE A 22 1.74 3.12 -0.37
N THR A 23 1.90 1.81 -0.63
CA THR A 23 2.68 1.33 -1.78
C THR A 23 2.04 1.75 -3.10
N PHE A 24 0.71 1.64 -3.22
CA PHE A 24 -0.03 2.11 -4.38
C PHE A 24 0.23 3.61 -4.64
N VAL A 25 0.09 4.45 -3.62
CA VAL A 25 0.33 5.90 -3.76
C VAL A 25 1.76 6.18 -4.21
N VAL A 26 2.76 5.56 -3.57
CA VAL A 26 4.18 5.76 -3.90
C VAL A 26 4.49 5.32 -5.33
N VAL A 27 4.01 4.16 -5.75
CA VAL A 27 4.24 3.64 -7.11
C VAL A 27 3.55 4.51 -8.14
N VAL A 28 2.27 4.85 -7.95
CA VAL A 28 1.50 5.66 -8.89
C VAL A 28 2.10 7.06 -9.01
N PHE A 29 2.35 7.72 -7.88
CA PHE A 29 2.93 9.05 -7.85
C PHE A 29 4.33 9.07 -8.47
N GLY A 30 5.20 8.14 -8.07
CA GLY A 30 6.55 8.03 -8.60
C GLY A 30 6.56 7.77 -10.10
N THR A 31 5.70 6.88 -10.59
CA THR A 31 5.67 6.54 -12.03
C THR A 31 5.08 7.66 -12.87
N VAL A 32 4.03 8.33 -12.40
CA VAL A 32 3.42 9.45 -13.14
C VAL A 32 4.35 10.66 -13.16
N LEU A 33 4.88 11.08 -12.01
CA LEU A 33 5.64 12.33 -11.91
C LEU A 33 7.11 12.21 -12.29
N LEU A 34 7.75 11.07 -12.02
CA LEU A 34 9.19 10.93 -12.24
C LEU A 34 9.54 10.32 -13.60
N THR A 35 8.61 9.58 -14.23
CA THR A 35 8.90 8.89 -15.51
C THR A 35 7.86 9.17 -16.61
N GLY A 36 6.81 9.94 -16.32
CA GLY A 36 5.70 10.17 -17.26
C GLY A 36 5.02 8.87 -17.69
N ALA A 37 5.19 7.80 -16.90
CA ALA A 37 4.81 6.42 -17.21
C ALA A 37 5.22 5.95 -18.62
N GLY A 38 6.36 6.42 -19.15
CA GLY A 38 6.83 6.06 -20.49
C GLY A 38 5.91 6.49 -21.63
N THR A 39 5.01 7.46 -21.39
CA THR A 39 4.10 7.99 -22.42
C THR A 39 4.76 9.01 -23.33
N GLY A 40 6.01 9.39 -23.07
CA GLY A 40 6.77 10.36 -23.88
C GLY A 40 6.34 11.82 -23.72
N ASN A 41 5.28 12.11 -22.96
CA ASN A 41 4.85 13.47 -22.65
C ASN A 41 4.60 13.64 -21.14
N PHE A 42 5.56 14.24 -20.45
CA PHE A 42 5.47 14.51 -19.00
C PHE A 42 4.38 15.51 -18.62
N PHE A 43 3.95 16.36 -19.57
CA PHE A 43 2.92 17.37 -19.32
C PHE A 43 1.48 16.83 -19.46
N ASP A 44 1.32 15.52 -19.73
CA ASP A 44 0.03 14.85 -19.78
C ASP A 44 -0.06 13.77 -18.67
N PRO A 45 -0.29 14.18 -17.41
CA PRO A 45 -0.32 13.27 -16.27
C PRO A 45 -1.52 12.31 -16.30
N TRP A 46 -2.61 12.68 -17.01
CA TRP A 46 -3.82 11.86 -17.08
C TRP A 46 -3.59 10.62 -17.94
N ARG A 47 -2.90 10.77 -19.08
CA ARG A 47 -2.52 9.64 -19.91
C ARG A 47 -1.51 8.73 -19.21
N ALA A 48 -0.55 9.32 -18.50
CA ALA A 48 0.40 8.57 -17.69
C ALA A 48 -0.32 7.76 -16.59
N LEU A 49 -1.25 8.39 -15.87
CA LEU A 49 -2.05 7.74 -14.83
C LEU A 49 -2.85 6.55 -15.39
N GLY A 50 -3.56 6.73 -16.51
CA GLY A 50 -4.32 5.66 -17.14
C GLY A 50 -3.47 4.43 -17.48
N ARG A 51 -2.23 4.64 -17.93
CA ARG A 51 -1.29 3.55 -18.20
C ARG A 51 -0.81 2.87 -16.93
N VAL A 52 -0.44 3.62 -15.90
CA VAL A 52 0.05 3.05 -14.63
C VAL A 52 -1.03 2.17 -13.99
N LEU A 53 -2.29 2.62 -13.99
CA LEU A 53 -3.41 1.90 -13.40
C LEU A 53 -3.77 0.60 -14.14
N THR A 54 -3.43 0.50 -15.43
CA THR A 54 -3.65 -0.69 -16.25
C THR A 54 -2.45 -1.63 -16.30
N THR A 55 -1.32 -1.23 -15.70
CA THR A 55 -0.10 -2.04 -15.70
C THR A 55 -0.12 -3.05 -14.55
N GLY A 56 0.06 -4.34 -14.86
CA GLY A 56 0.05 -5.42 -13.86
C GLY A 56 1.08 -5.25 -12.74
N SER A 57 2.26 -4.70 -13.03
CA SER A 57 3.30 -4.47 -12.03
C SER A 57 2.88 -3.49 -10.92
N THR A 58 2.02 -2.52 -11.21
CA THR A 58 1.46 -1.58 -10.22
C THR A 58 0.66 -2.33 -9.15
N TRP A 59 -0.15 -3.29 -9.58
CA TRP A 59 -0.98 -4.10 -8.68
C TRP A 59 -0.16 -5.15 -7.94
N LEU A 60 0.83 -5.75 -8.59
CA LEU A 60 1.78 -6.65 -7.90
C LEU A 60 2.56 -5.92 -6.80
N ALA A 61 3.04 -4.70 -7.07
CA ALA A 61 3.70 -3.88 -6.05
C ALA A 61 2.75 -3.53 -4.91
N THR A 62 1.51 -3.15 -5.21
CA THR A 62 0.46 -2.85 -4.22
C THR A 62 0.17 -4.04 -3.33
N LEU A 63 0.00 -5.23 -3.91
CA LEU A 63 -0.17 -6.48 -3.17
C LEU A 63 1.05 -6.80 -2.30
N GLY A 64 2.26 -6.59 -2.83
CA GLY A 64 3.50 -6.73 -2.07
C GLY A 64 3.54 -5.80 -0.85
N GLY A 65 3.11 -4.55 -1.01
CA GLY A 65 2.93 -3.59 0.08
C GLY A 65 1.98 -4.08 1.17
N GLY A 66 0.86 -4.69 0.76
CA GLY A 66 -0.09 -5.29 1.69
C GLY A 66 0.48 -6.48 2.45
N VAL A 67 1.23 -7.35 1.78
CA VAL A 67 1.94 -8.48 2.41
C VAL A 67 2.93 -7.97 3.45
N VAL A 68 3.75 -6.95 3.11
CA VAL A 68 4.69 -6.33 4.06
C VAL A 68 3.95 -5.74 5.26
N GLY A 69 2.83 -5.03 5.02
CA GLY A 69 1.97 -4.51 6.10
C GLY A 69 1.49 -5.62 7.05
N GLY A 70 1.02 -6.74 6.50
CA GLY A 70 0.60 -7.91 7.28
C GLY A 70 1.74 -8.54 8.09
N VAL A 71 2.94 -8.67 7.49
CA VAL A 71 4.13 -9.18 8.19
C VAL A 71 4.51 -8.29 9.36
N VAL A 72 4.52 -6.96 9.18
CA VAL A 72 4.81 -6.02 10.26
C VAL A 72 3.76 -6.13 11.37
N ALA A 73 2.49 -6.27 11.03
CA ALA A 73 1.42 -6.45 12.02
C ALA A 73 1.62 -7.72 12.86
N ALA A 74 1.97 -8.84 12.21
CA ALA A 74 2.25 -10.10 12.89
C ALA A 74 3.45 -10.00 13.83
N ILE A 75 4.52 -9.32 13.41
CA ILE A 75 5.70 -9.06 14.25
C ILE A 75 5.32 -8.22 15.48
N VAL A 76 4.59 -7.12 15.28
CA VAL A 76 4.17 -6.24 16.37
C VAL A 76 3.26 -6.97 17.36
N ALA A 77 2.29 -7.74 16.86
CA ALA A 77 1.42 -8.55 17.71
C ALA A 77 2.20 -9.58 18.53
N GLY A 78 3.15 -10.29 17.91
CA GLY A 78 4.01 -11.26 18.60
C GLY A 78 4.93 -10.63 19.64
N ILE A 79 5.40 -9.39 19.43
CA ILE A 79 6.17 -8.63 20.43
C ILE A 79 5.29 -8.22 21.62
N GLN A 80 4.04 -7.80 21.36
CA GLN A 80 3.11 -7.41 22.41
C GLN A 80 2.69 -8.59 23.29
N ASP A 81 2.53 -9.77 22.69
CA ASP A 81 2.18 -11.00 23.41
C ASP A 81 3.29 -11.42 24.39
N LYS A 82 4.57 -11.36 23.97
CA LYS A 82 5.72 -11.68 24.83
C LYS A 82 5.95 -10.74 26.02
N ARG A 83 5.28 -9.58 26.05
CA ARG A 83 5.41 -8.58 27.11
C ARG A 83 4.31 -8.67 28.16
N LYS A 84 3.31 -9.53 27.96
CA LYS A 84 2.25 -9.84 28.92
C LYS A 84 2.63 -11.09 29.71
#